data_AF-A0A503P616-F1
#
_entry.id   AF-A0A503P616-F1
#
_cell.length_a   1.000
_cell.length_b   1.000
_cell.length_c   1.000
_cell.angle_alpha   90.00
_cell.angle_beta   90.00
_cell.angle_gamma   90.00
#
_symmetry.space_group_name_H-M   'P 1'
#
loop_
_entity.id
_entity.type
_entity.pdbx_description
1 polymer ?
#
loop_
_entity_poly.entity_id
_entity_poly.type
_entity_poly.pdbx_seq_one_letter_code
_entity_poly.pdbx_strand_id
1 'polypeptide(L)'
;MSPDPRSLAERISVETGLEFSGREGRDGDGMRWLELQPAGYPPGQTFTLRTRIGWRRLDVDFRPGNFAGDLMRAMGSADETGRRTFRAVLDVCRDADAEIVLTINGATYLPDDAAIWETEWRSFGLGVGKGMLAINDGNLEEDMRQIELWTSRVAAAVLALLPLEVEDEGLEASPEIIGLPEGAKVRVETNRYERDRRNRAAALAIHGYSCKACKLDMSERYGAPAAGLIEVHHVTPVSQLGEGYIIDPRADLVPLCPNCHSVAHRQTPPYSVDDLREMLASVHDSV
;
A
#
# COMPACT_ATOMS: atom_id res chain seq x y z
N MET A 1 20.88 -9.49 5.76
CA MET A 1 20.50 -10.65 4.92
C MET A 1 20.32 -10.14 3.50
N SER A 2 20.70 -10.91 2.48
CA SER A 2 20.33 -10.58 1.09
C SER A 2 18.80 -10.46 1.00
N PRO A 3 18.23 -9.55 0.17
CA PRO A 3 16.78 -9.37 0.06
C PRO A 3 16.03 -10.68 -0.15
N ASP A 4 15.40 -11.23 0.89
CA ASP A 4 14.74 -12.54 0.84
C ASP A 4 13.33 -12.41 0.24
N PRO A 5 12.99 -13.19 -0.82
CA PRO A 5 11.68 -13.10 -1.43
C PRO A 5 10.54 -13.48 -0.50
N ARG A 6 10.74 -14.33 0.53
CA ARG A 6 9.68 -14.68 1.49
C ARG A 6 9.35 -13.51 2.40
N SER A 7 10.37 -12.87 2.97
CA SER A 7 10.22 -11.67 3.80
C SER A 7 9.51 -10.55 3.04
N LEU A 8 9.89 -10.33 1.78
CA LEU A 8 9.21 -9.37 0.91
C LEU A 8 7.73 -9.75 0.69
N ALA A 9 7.44 -11.02 0.40
CA ALA A 9 6.07 -11.49 0.20
C ALA A 9 5.21 -11.30 1.46
N GLU A 10 5.71 -11.71 2.63
CA GLU A 10 5.04 -11.53 3.92
C GLU A 10 4.72 -10.06 4.18
N ARG A 11 5.69 -9.17 3.95
CA ARG A 11 5.50 -7.73 4.12
C ARG A 11 4.43 -7.19 3.17
N ILE A 12 4.57 -7.41 1.86
CA ILE A 12 3.61 -6.91 0.89
C ILE A 12 2.21 -7.49 1.16
N SER A 13 2.11 -8.73 1.64
CA SER A 13 0.83 -9.32 2.03
C SER A 13 0.17 -8.65 3.22
N VAL A 14 0.93 -8.34 4.27
CA VAL A 14 0.41 -7.59 5.42
C VAL A 14 0.02 -6.17 5.02
N GLU A 15 0.77 -5.54 4.11
CA GLU A 15 0.48 -4.19 3.62
C GLU A 15 -0.81 -4.14 2.80
N THR A 16 -0.88 -5.00 1.79
CA THR A 16 -1.95 -5.03 0.77
C THR A 16 -3.17 -5.82 1.21
N GLY A 17 -3.03 -6.67 2.23
CA GLY A 17 -4.03 -7.66 2.61
C GLY A 17 -4.27 -8.75 1.54
N LEU A 18 -3.49 -8.82 0.47
CA LEU A 18 -3.51 -9.91 -0.50
C LEU A 18 -2.35 -10.85 -0.19
N GLU A 19 -2.62 -12.13 0.07
CA GLU A 19 -1.55 -13.09 0.31
C GLU A 19 -0.70 -13.31 -0.94
N PHE A 20 0.61 -13.26 -0.79
CA PHE A 20 1.63 -13.41 -1.83
C PHE A 20 2.61 -14.51 -1.42
N SER A 21 3.12 -15.20 -2.43
CA SER A 21 4.28 -16.08 -2.31
C SER A 21 5.45 -15.46 -3.08
N GLY A 22 6.64 -15.54 -2.50
CA GLY A 22 7.85 -14.97 -3.07
C GLY A 22 8.77 -16.04 -3.67
N ARG A 23 9.36 -15.73 -4.82
CA ARG A 23 10.47 -16.49 -5.43
C ARG A 23 11.55 -15.55 -5.93
N GLU A 24 12.74 -16.08 -6.15
CA GLU A 24 13.86 -15.33 -6.71
C GLU A 24 14.50 -16.08 -7.88
N GLY A 25 15.28 -15.35 -8.67
CA GLY A 25 16.13 -15.92 -9.69
C GLY A 25 17.01 -14.88 -10.35
N ARG A 26 17.54 -15.23 -11.53
CA ARG A 26 18.31 -14.34 -12.38
C ARG A 26 17.77 -14.35 -13.80
N ASP A 27 17.88 -13.24 -14.52
CA ASP A 27 17.59 -13.21 -15.95
C ASP A 27 18.78 -13.71 -16.78
N GLY A 28 18.65 -13.64 -18.11
CA GLY A 28 19.71 -14.09 -19.04
C GLY A 28 21.01 -13.31 -18.91
N ASP A 29 20.94 -12.07 -18.41
CA ASP A 29 22.09 -11.19 -18.18
C ASP A 29 22.66 -11.34 -16.76
N GLY A 30 22.11 -12.28 -15.97
CA GLY A 30 22.54 -12.56 -14.61
C GLY A 30 22.00 -11.57 -13.58
N MET A 31 21.14 -10.62 -13.95
CA MET A 31 20.52 -9.66 -13.04
C MET A 31 19.55 -10.39 -12.12
N ARG A 32 19.67 -10.13 -10.81
CA ARG A 32 18.81 -10.74 -9.80
C ARG A 32 17.42 -10.15 -9.88
N TRP A 33 16.42 -11.00 -9.69
CA TRP A 33 15.03 -10.57 -9.53
C TRP A 33 14.37 -11.29 -8.35
N LEU A 34 13.44 -10.58 -7.71
CA LEU A 34 12.45 -11.12 -6.79
C LEU A 34 11.09 -11.07 -7.48
N GLU A 35 10.23 -12.04 -7.21
CA GLU A 35 8.92 -12.10 -7.84
C GLU A 35 7.86 -12.53 -6.84
N LEU A 36 6.79 -11.75 -6.75
CA LEU A 36 5.63 -12.00 -5.91
C LEU A 36 4.47 -12.50 -6.77
N GLN A 37 3.82 -13.57 -6.32
CA GLN A 37 2.63 -14.13 -6.95
C GLN A 37 1.51 -14.26 -5.92
N PRO A 38 0.26 -13.84 -6.23
CA PRO A 38 -0.88 -14.08 -5.35
C PRO A 38 -0.99 -15.55 -4.95
N ALA A 39 -1.01 -15.82 -3.65
CA ALA A 39 -1.08 -17.16 -3.08
C ALA A 39 -2.47 -17.76 -3.30
N GLY A 40 -2.54 -19.07 -3.55
CA GLY A 40 -3.80 -19.76 -3.81
C GLY A 40 -4.37 -19.60 -5.23
N TYR A 41 -3.75 -18.77 -6.08
CA TYR A 41 -4.19 -18.57 -7.47
C TYR A 41 -3.21 -19.21 -8.48
N PRO A 42 -3.72 -19.85 -9.55
CA PRO A 42 -2.87 -20.40 -10.61
C PRO A 42 -2.07 -19.28 -11.32
N PRO A 43 -0.73 -19.43 -11.48
CA PRO A 43 0.11 -18.38 -12.10
C PRO A 43 -0.37 -17.95 -13.48
N GLY A 44 -0.92 -18.88 -14.26
CA GLY A 44 -1.41 -18.62 -15.61
C GLY A 44 -2.68 -17.76 -15.66
N GLN A 45 -3.47 -17.70 -14.59
CA GLN A 45 -4.75 -16.98 -14.55
C GLN A 45 -4.70 -15.69 -13.71
N THR A 46 -3.55 -15.43 -13.07
CA THR A 46 -3.35 -14.28 -12.17
C THR A 46 -2.24 -13.39 -12.72
N PHE A 47 -1.43 -12.80 -11.85
CA PHE A 47 -0.29 -11.98 -12.21
C PHE A 47 0.91 -12.28 -11.31
N THR A 48 2.04 -11.68 -11.67
CA THR A 48 3.20 -11.59 -10.81
C THR A 48 3.70 -10.14 -10.78
N LEU A 49 4.28 -9.72 -9.66
CA LEU A 49 5.05 -8.50 -9.56
C LEU A 49 6.52 -8.89 -9.53
N ARG A 50 7.29 -8.47 -10.54
CA ARG A 50 8.71 -8.79 -10.64
C ARG A 50 9.54 -7.56 -10.34
N THR A 51 10.35 -7.63 -9.30
CA THR A 51 11.33 -6.60 -8.94
C THR A 51 12.71 -7.03 -9.40
N ARG A 52 13.22 -6.41 -10.46
CA ARG A 52 14.59 -6.56 -10.95
C ARG A 52 15.52 -5.61 -10.19
N ILE A 53 16.63 -6.15 -9.70
CA ILE A 53 17.58 -5.44 -8.85
C ILE A 53 18.87 -5.22 -9.64
N GLY A 54 19.03 -4.01 -10.16
CA GLY A 54 20.21 -3.56 -10.88
C GLY A 54 21.14 -2.71 -10.02
N TRP A 55 22.24 -2.23 -10.62
CA TRP A 55 23.12 -1.28 -9.96
C TRP A 55 22.42 0.07 -9.75
N ARG A 56 22.19 0.44 -8.48
CA ARG A 56 21.50 1.69 -8.10
C ARG A 56 20.15 1.90 -8.79
N ARG A 57 19.52 0.82 -9.25
CA ARG A 57 18.25 0.84 -9.99
C ARG A 57 17.37 -0.34 -9.60
N LEU A 58 16.09 -0.07 -9.41
CA LEU A 58 15.04 -1.07 -9.30
C LEU A 58 14.06 -0.89 -10.46
N ASP A 59 13.60 -2.00 -11.02
CA ASP A 59 12.49 -2.03 -11.97
C ASP A 59 11.44 -3.01 -11.45
N VAL A 60 10.22 -2.52 -11.22
CA VAL A 60 9.10 -3.32 -10.74
C VAL A 60 8.04 -3.41 -11.83
N ASP A 61 7.84 -4.63 -12.33
CA ASP A 61 6.97 -4.91 -13.48
C ASP A 61 5.75 -5.75 -13.04
N PHE A 62 4.55 -5.31 -13.40
CA PHE A 62 3.35 -6.13 -13.42
C PHE A 62 3.39 -7.07 -14.63
N ARG A 63 3.23 -8.37 -14.38
CA ARG A 63 3.27 -9.40 -15.41
C ARG A 63 2.03 -10.28 -15.33
N PRO A 64 1.05 -10.12 -16.24
CA PRO A 64 -0.12 -10.99 -16.26
C PRO A 64 0.27 -12.41 -16.67
N GLY A 65 -0.47 -13.39 -16.17
CA GLY A 65 -0.39 -14.78 -16.61
C GLY A 65 -0.91 -14.94 -18.04
N ASN A 66 -0.48 -16.02 -18.71
CA ASN A 66 -0.81 -16.28 -20.12
C ASN A 66 -2.31 -16.39 -20.42
N PHE A 67 -3.13 -16.63 -19.39
CA PHE A 67 -4.58 -16.79 -19.46
C PHE A 67 -5.32 -15.79 -18.56
N ALA A 68 -4.71 -14.66 -18.23
CA ALA A 68 -5.28 -13.63 -17.36
C ALA A 68 -6.17 -12.61 -18.10
N GLY A 69 -6.74 -12.97 -19.26
CA GLY A 69 -7.54 -12.04 -20.08
C GLY A 69 -8.78 -11.50 -19.38
N ASP A 70 -9.47 -12.35 -18.59
CA ASP A 70 -10.60 -11.93 -17.76
C ASP A 70 -10.18 -10.93 -16.69
N LEU A 71 -9.02 -11.14 -16.07
CA LEU A 71 -8.46 -10.21 -15.09
C LEU A 71 -8.16 -8.85 -15.74
N MET A 72 -7.58 -8.82 -16.96
CA MET A 72 -7.30 -7.55 -17.66
C MET A 72 -8.59 -6.78 -17.93
N ARG A 73 -9.64 -7.45 -18.42
CA ARG A 73 -10.96 -6.84 -18.63
C ARG A 73 -11.53 -6.29 -17.33
N ALA A 74 -11.49 -7.07 -16.25
CA ALA A 74 -12.01 -6.67 -14.95
C ALA A 74 -11.26 -5.43 -14.42
N MET A 75 -9.93 -5.40 -14.53
CA MET A 75 -9.10 -4.26 -14.15
C MET A 75 -9.41 -3.00 -14.97
N GLY A 76 -9.63 -3.15 -16.29
CA GLY A 76 -10.05 -2.03 -17.15
C GLY A 76 -11.43 -1.48 -16.81
N SER A 77 -12.28 -2.27 -16.14
CA SER A 77 -13.60 -1.86 -15.64
C SER A 77 -13.61 -1.35 -14.19
N ALA A 78 -12.44 -1.14 -13.57
CA ALA A 78 -12.34 -0.61 -12.21
C ALA A 78 -13.22 0.65 -12.01
N ASP A 79 -13.76 0.82 -10.81
CA ASP A 79 -14.59 1.97 -10.45
C ASP A 79 -13.76 3.28 -10.35
N GLU A 80 -14.45 4.41 -10.20
CA GLU A 80 -13.78 5.73 -10.11
C GLU A 80 -12.80 5.80 -8.92
N THR A 81 -13.14 5.15 -7.80
CA THR A 81 -12.28 5.06 -6.61
C THR A 81 -10.97 4.35 -6.91
N GLY A 82 -11.04 3.18 -7.55
CA GLY A 82 -9.88 2.40 -7.97
C GLY A 82 -9.01 3.16 -8.97
N ARG A 83 -9.64 3.81 -9.97
CA ARG A 83 -8.93 4.62 -10.97
C ARG A 83 -8.18 5.80 -10.35
N ARG A 84 -8.83 6.54 -9.43
CA ARG A 84 -8.20 7.66 -8.72
C ARG A 84 -7.05 7.19 -7.84
N THR A 85 -7.24 6.09 -7.12
CA THR A 85 -6.22 5.50 -6.25
C THR A 85 -5.01 5.05 -7.07
N PHE A 86 -5.24 4.36 -8.18
CA PHE A 86 -4.19 3.96 -9.13
C PHE A 86 -3.38 5.17 -9.60
N ARG A 87 -4.06 6.23 -10.07
CA ARG A 87 -3.41 7.46 -10.51
C ARG A 87 -2.59 8.11 -9.39
N ALA A 88 -3.16 8.26 -8.20
CA ALA A 88 -2.51 8.91 -7.07
C ALA A 88 -1.21 8.22 -6.65
N VAL A 89 -1.19 6.88 -6.65
CA VAL A 89 0.03 6.09 -6.35
C VAL A 89 1.09 6.28 -7.45
N LEU A 90 0.69 6.29 -8.72
CA LEU A 90 1.62 6.54 -9.82
C LEU A 90 2.16 7.97 -9.82
N ASP A 91 1.37 8.96 -9.44
CA ASP A 91 1.83 10.34 -9.25
C ASP A 91 2.91 10.43 -8.18
N VAL A 92 2.76 9.74 -7.03
CA VAL A 92 3.84 9.64 -6.02
C VAL A 92 5.11 9.04 -6.60
N CYS A 93 4.99 8.04 -7.47
CA CYS A 93 6.15 7.45 -8.12
C CYS A 93 6.85 8.46 -9.04
N ARG A 94 6.09 9.22 -9.85
CA ARG A 94 6.63 10.28 -10.72
C ARG A 94 7.25 11.42 -9.92
N ASP A 95 6.59 11.87 -8.85
CA ASP A 95 7.08 12.93 -7.94
C ASP A 95 8.41 12.52 -7.28
N ALA A 96 8.63 11.21 -7.12
CA ALA A 96 9.87 10.62 -6.66
C ALA A 96 10.83 10.28 -7.82
N ASP A 97 10.73 10.93 -8.98
CA ASP A 97 11.58 10.74 -10.17
C ASP A 97 11.63 9.30 -10.70
N ALA A 98 10.53 8.55 -10.62
CA ALA A 98 10.43 7.23 -11.25
C ALA A 98 9.96 7.32 -12.70
N GLU A 99 10.54 6.47 -13.54
CA GLU A 99 10.09 6.18 -14.90
C GLU A 99 8.87 5.26 -14.84
N ILE A 100 7.77 5.64 -15.47
CA ILE A 100 6.55 4.85 -15.53
C ILE A 100 6.27 4.46 -16.97
N VAL A 101 6.13 3.16 -17.21
CA VAL A 101 5.70 2.58 -18.48
C VAL A 101 4.34 1.94 -18.27
N LEU A 102 3.30 2.59 -18.79
CA LEU A 102 1.93 2.08 -18.77
C LEU A 102 1.52 1.76 -20.20
N THR A 103 1.15 0.50 -20.46
CA THR A 103 0.69 0.06 -21.78
C THR A 103 -0.65 -0.61 -21.72
N ILE A 104 -1.58 -0.18 -22.59
CA ILE A 104 -2.88 -0.82 -22.81
C ILE A 104 -2.91 -1.28 -24.26
N ASN A 105 -3.17 -2.57 -24.48
CA ASN A 105 -3.23 -3.15 -25.83
C ASN A 105 -1.94 -2.91 -26.66
N GLY A 106 -0.79 -2.80 -25.99
CA GLY A 106 0.52 -2.52 -26.60
C GLY A 106 0.80 -1.04 -26.90
N ALA A 107 -0.17 -0.14 -26.75
CA ALA A 107 0.04 1.31 -26.86
C ALA A 107 0.42 1.90 -25.50
N THR A 108 1.36 2.84 -25.47
CA THR A 108 1.82 3.52 -24.26
C THR A 108 0.94 4.71 -23.92
N TYR A 109 0.60 4.87 -22.64
CA TYR A 109 -0.23 5.95 -22.13
C TYR A 109 0.41 6.64 -20.93
N LEU A 110 0.03 7.90 -20.72
CA LEU A 110 0.26 8.56 -19.44
C LEU A 110 -0.81 8.11 -18.44
N PRO A 111 -0.47 7.81 -17.17
CA PRO A 111 -1.44 7.48 -16.12
C PRO A 111 -2.67 8.39 -15.96
N ASP A 112 -2.57 9.65 -16.38
CA ASP A 112 -3.64 10.64 -16.32
C ASP A 112 -4.52 10.72 -17.59
N ASP A 113 -4.16 9.97 -18.64
CA ASP A 113 -4.90 9.91 -19.89
C ASP A 113 -6.26 9.21 -19.69
N ALA A 114 -7.35 9.92 -19.98
CA ALA A 114 -8.71 9.37 -19.86
C ALA A 114 -8.98 8.25 -20.87
N ALA A 115 -8.31 8.27 -22.03
CA ALA A 115 -8.51 7.29 -23.11
C ALA A 115 -8.17 5.85 -22.69
N ILE A 116 -7.36 5.68 -21.64
CA ILE A 116 -7.06 4.37 -21.03
C ILE A 116 -8.36 3.62 -20.67
N TRP A 117 -9.38 4.34 -20.20
CA TRP A 117 -10.63 3.75 -19.69
C TRP A 117 -11.74 3.63 -20.74
N GLU A 118 -11.50 4.15 -21.95
CA GLU A 118 -12.46 4.12 -23.06
C GLU A 118 -12.28 2.89 -23.97
N THR A 119 -11.18 2.15 -23.80
CA THR A 119 -10.87 0.92 -24.54
C THR A 119 -11.07 -0.32 -23.68
N GLU A 120 -11.45 -1.43 -24.31
CA GLU A 120 -11.39 -2.74 -23.66
C GLU A 120 -9.92 -3.17 -23.48
N TRP A 121 -9.55 -3.59 -22.27
CA TRP A 121 -8.20 -4.04 -21.95
C TRP A 121 -8.02 -5.53 -22.32
N ARG A 122 -7.36 -5.78 -23.45
CA ARG A 122 -6.92 -7.14 -23.86
C ARG A 122 -5.54 -7.47 -23.33
N SER A 123 -4.72 -6.44 -23.07
CA SER A 123 -3.45 -6.55 -22.37
C SER A 123 -3.21 -5.28 -21.57
N PHE A 124 -2.60 -5.44 -20.40
CA PHE A 124 -2.17 -4.35 -19.53
C PHE A 124 -0.74 -4.65 -19.06
N GLY A 125 0.10 -3.63 -19.16
CA GLY A 125 1.47 -3.63 -18.69
C GLY A 125 1.72 -2.40 -17.85
N LEU A 126 2.35 -2.59 -16.70
CA LEU A 126 2.80 -1.52 -15.83
C LEU A 126 4.22 -1.83 -15.38
N GLY A 127 5.15 -0.93 -15.68
CA GLY A 127 6.52 -0.95 -15.18
C GLY A 127 6.82 0.35 -14.46
N VAL A 128 7.46 0.26 -13.29
CA VAL A 128 7.97 1.41 -12.54
C VAL A 128 9.46 1.21 -12.30
N GLY A 129 10.28 2.08 -12.89
CA GLY A 129 11.72 2.07 -12.79
C GLY A 129 12.23 3.25 -11.96
N LYS A 130 13.06 2.99 -10.94
CA LYS A 130 13.72 4.06 -10.16
C LYS A 130 15.22 3.86 -10.17
N GLY A 131 15.94 4.85 -10.72
CA GLY A 131 17.40 4.93 -10.69
C GLY A 131 17.94 5.77 -9.52
N MET A 132 19.28 5.89 -9.46
CA MET A 132 20.00 6.66 -8.43
C MET A 132 19.69 6.26 -6.97
N LEU A 133 19.25 5.02 -6.75
CA LEU A 133 18.95 4.52 -5.42
C LEU A 133 20.24 4.22 -4.65
N ALA A 134 20.19 4.41 -3.32
CA ALA A 134 21.22 3.95 -2.40
C ALA A 134 21.08 2.44 -2.16
N ILE A 135 21.22 1.67 -3.25
CA ILE A 135 21.23 0.21 -3.18
C ILE A 135 22.53 -0.37 -3.71
N ASN A 136 22.89 -1.55 -3.23
CA ASN A 136 24.16 -2.24 -3.49
C ASN A 136 25.39 -1.43 -3.04
N ASP A 137 25.25 -0.55 -2.05
CA ASP A 137 26.36 0.23 -1.48
C ASP A 137 27.01 -0.43 -0.24
N GLY A 138 26.53 -1.63 0.13
CA GLY A 138 26.96 -2.37 1.31
C GLY A 138 25.94 -2.34 2.45
N ASN A 139 24.88 -1.53 2.35
CA ASN A 139 23.80 -1.48 3.33
C ASN A 139 22.61 -2.34 2.91
N LEU A 140 22.61 -3.61 3.35
CA LEU A 140 21.55 -4.57 3.04
C LEU A 140 20.18 -4.19 3.62
N GLU A 141 20.13 -3.40 4.69
CA GLU A 141 18.88 -2.95 5.30
C GLU A 141 18.22 -1.88 4.44
N GLU A 142 19.01 -0.91 3.97
CA GLU A 142 18.53 0.11 3.03
C GLU A 142 18.15 -0.49 1.67
N ASP A 143 18.92 -1.47 1.18
CA ASP A 143 18.56 -2.25 -0.02
C ASP A 143 17.14 -2.81 0.12
N MET A 144 16.87 -3.49 1.24
CA MET A 144 15.56 -4.08 1.49
C MET A 144 14.47 -3.02 1.60
N ARG A 145 14.73 -1.92 2.32
CA ARG A 145 13.77 -0.83 2.48
C ARG A 145 13.36 -0.23 1.14
N GLN A 146 14.31 -0.04 0.22
CA GLN A 146 14.02 0.44 -1.13
C GLN A 146 13.24 -0.59 -1.94
N ILE A 147 13.62 -1.87 -1.88
CA ILE A 147 12.91 -2.96 -2.57
C ILE A 147 11.46 -3.06 -2.10
N GLU A 148 11.22 -3.03 -0.78
CA GLU A 148 9.88 -3.05 -0.20
C GLU A 148 9.07 -1.83 -0.61
N LEU A 149 9.64 -0.63 -0.53
CA LEU A 149 8.97 0.62 -0.89
C LEU A 149 8.53 0.66 -2.36
N TRP A 150 9.40 0.27 -3.29
CA TRP A 150 9.04 0.31 -4.71
C TRP A 150 8.12 -0.85 -5.11
N THR A 151 8.28 -2.02 -4.50
CA THR A 151 7.38 -3.17 -4.74
C THR A 151 5.97 -2.88 -4.20
N SER A 152 5.86 -2.28 -3.01
CA SER A 152 4.58 -1.91 -2.40
C SER A 152 3.81 -0.87 -3.20
N ARG A 153 4.50 0.14 -3.76
CA ARG A 153 3.86 1.13 -4.65
C ARG A 153 3.22 0.49 -5.87
N VAL A 154 3.92 -0.41 -6.57
CA VAL A 154 3.33 -1.10 -7.71
C VAL A 154 2.22 -2.06 -7.27
N ALA A 155 2.39 -2.76 -6.15
CA ALA A 155 1.37 -3.63 -5.60
C ALA A 155 0.07 -2.86 -5.26
N ALA A 156 0.19 -1.72 -4.60
CA ALA A 156 -0.94 -0.86 -4.25
C ALA A 156 -1.66 -0.31 -5.49
N ALA A 157 -0.91 0.14 -6.50
CA ALA A 157 -1.48 0.57 -7.77
C ALA A 157 -2.27 -0.57 -8.43
N VAL A 158 -1.68 -1.76 -8.54
CA VAL A 158 -2.35 -2.93 -9.13
C VAL A 158 -3.59 -3.32 -8.33
N LEU A 159 -3.51 -3.36 -7.00
CA LEU A 159 -4.63 -3.67 -6.11
C LEU A 159 -5.80 -2.71 -6.25
N ALA A 160 -5.53 -1.43 -6.48
CA ALA A 160 -6.56 -0.42 -6.69
C ALA A 160 -7.46 -0.76 -7.88
N LEU A 161 -6.94 -1.50 -8.88
CA LEU A 161 -7.67 -1.92 -10.07
C LEU A 161 -8.23 -3.33 -9.97
N LEU A 162 -7.88 -4.12 -8.95
CA LEU A 162 -8.38 -5.49 -8.86
C LEU A 162 -9.89 -5.51 -8.56
N PRO A 163 -10.66 -6.45 -9.15
CA PRO A 163 -12.07 -6.66 -8.84
C PRO A 163 -12.22 -7.39 -7.50
N LEU A 164 -11.75 -6.76 -6.42
CA LEU A 164 -11.92 -7.31 -5.08
C LEU A 164 -13.36 -7.07 -4.65
N GLU A 165 -14.05 -8.14 -4.22
CA GLU A 165 -15.39 -8.02 -3.65
C GLU A 165 -15.30 -7.09 -2.43
N VAL A 166 -16.00 -5.96 -2.50
CA VAL A 166 -16.38 -5.23 -1.30
C VAL A 166 -17.43 -6.14 -0.67
N GLU A 167 -17.05 -7.04 0.24
CA GLU A 167 -18.11 -7.63 1.08
C GLU A 167 -18.79 -6.40 1.72
N ASP A 168 -20.11 -6.38 1.74
CA ASP A 168 -20.88 -5.22 2.14
C ASP A 168 -21.69 -5.68 3.34
N GLU A 169 -21.27 -5.28 4.53
CA GLU A 169 -22.08 -5.41 5.73
C GLU A 169 -22.04 -4.06 6.44
N GLY A 170 -23.15 -3.34 6.30
CA GLY A 170 -23.32 -1.96 6.71
C GLY A 170 -23.76 -1.76 8.17
N LEU A 171 -23.78 -0.46 8.50
CA LEU A 171 -24.50 0.25 9.56
C LEU A 171 -24.13 0.00 11.03
N GLU A 172 -24.08 1.13 11.72
CA GLU A 172 -23.54 1.43 13.04
C GLU A 172 -24.17 0.68 14.23
N ALA A 173 -23.35 0.42 15.26
CA ALA A 173 -23.69 0.68 16.66
C ALA A 173 -22.41 0.79 17.50
N SER A 174 -22.20 1.89 18.22
CA SER A 174 -21.24 1.90 19.32
C SER A 174 -21.81 1.03 20.46
N PRO A 175 -21.13 -0.02 20.93
CA PRO A 175 -21.63 -0.72 22.10
C PRO A 175 -21.40 0.16 23.33
N GLU A 176 -22.48 0.45 24.07
CA GLU A 176 -22.36 0.86 25.46
C GLU A 176 -21.51 -0.19 26.19
N ILE A 177 -20.39 0.25 26.77
CA ILE A 177 -19.46 -0.60 27.51
C ILE A 177 -20.11 -0.95 28.85
N ILE A 178 -20.88 -2.03 28.88
CA ILE A 178 -21.22 -2.75 30.11
C ILE A 178 -20.01 -3.63 30.43
N GLY A 179 -19.42 -3.46 31.62
CA GLY A 179 -18.23 -4.21 32.04
C GLY A 179 -18.47 -5.73 31.99
N LEU A 180 -17.74 -6.41 31.10
CA LEU A 180 -17.78 -7.87 30.97
C LEU A 180 -16.65 -8.52 31.79
N PRO A 181 -16.81 -9.80 32.22
CA PRO A 181 -15.78 -10.52 32.98
C PRO A 181 -14.46 -10.67 32.20
N GLU A 182 -13.34 -10.75 32.93
CA GLU A 182 -12.02 -11.02 32.36
C GLU A 182 -12.04 -12.29 31.50
N GLY A 183 -11.64 -12.18 30.23
CA GLY A 183 -11.67 -13.30 29.26
C GLY A 183 -12.93 -13.37 28.38
N ALA A 184 -13.89 -12.46 28.51
CA ALA A 184 -14.98 -12.31 27.55
C ALA A 184 -14.42 -11.85 26.19
N LYS A 185 -14.55 -12.71 25.17
CA LYS A 185 -14.21 -12.34 23.79
C LYS A 185 -15.27 -11.41 23.23
N VAL A 186 -15.04 -10.10 23.35
CA VAL A 186 -15.82 -9.11 22.61
C VAL A 186 -15.31 -9.10 21.18
N ARG A 187 -16.14 -9.49 20.22
CA ARG A 187 -15.90 -9.14 18.81
C ARG A 187 -16.19 -7.65 18.68
N VAL A 188 -15.13 -6.85 18.66
CA VAL A 188 -15.23 -5.44 18.28
C VAL A 188 -15.30 -5.41 16.76
N GLU A 189 -16.48 -5.18 16.22
CA GLU A 189 -16.67 -4.85 14.80
C GLU A 189 -16.08 -3.46 14.59
N THR A 190 -14.83 -3.41 14.12
CA THR A 190 -14.20 -2.17 13.67
C THR A 190 -14.83 -1.82 12.34
N ASN A 191 -15.49 -0.66 12.26
CA ASN A 191 -16.26 -0.22 11.10
C ASN A 191 -15.47 -0.42 9.80
N ARG A 192 -16.11 -1.14 8.88
CA ARG A 192 -15.58 -1.65 7.62
C ARG A 192 -15.00 -0.58 6.68
N TYR A 193 -15.37 0.69 6.87
CA TYR A 193 -14.75 1.86 6.22
C TYR A 193 -13.25 2.03 6.57
N GLU A 194 -12.80 1.56 7.74
CA GLU A 194 -11.38 1.50 8.12
C GLU A 194 -10.60 0.39 7.39
N ARG A 195 -11.28 -0.49 6.62
CA ARG A 195 -10.72 -1.75 6.11
C ARG A 195 -10.81 -1.95 4.61
N ASP A 196 -11.00 -0.90 3.80
CA ASP A 196 -10.67 -1.08 2.37
C ASP A 196 -9.15 -1.28 2.27
N ARG A 197 -8.76 -2.52 2.01
CA ARG A 197 -7.37 -2.94 1.85
C ARG A 197 -6.65 -2.09 0.77
N ARG A 198 -7.40 -1.61 -0.23
CA ARG A 198 -6.90 -0.69 -1.27
C ARG A 198 -6.50 0.66 -0.69
N ASN A 199 -7.35 1.23 0.19
CA ASN A 199 -7.09 2.53 0.81
C ASN A 199 -5.90 2.49 1.75
N ARG A 200 -5.78 1.43 2.57
CA ARG A 200 -4.61 1.24 3.44
C ARG A 200 -3.33 1.07 2.62
N ALA A 201 -3.33 0.18 1.63
CA ALA A 201 -2.17 -0.06 0.78
C ALA A 201 -1.75 1.23 0.05
N ALA A 202 -2.71 1.98 -0.49
CA ALA A 202 -2.45 3.25 -1.15
C ALA A 202 -1.90 4.30 -0.18
N ALA A 203 -2.47 4.44 1.01
CA ALA A 203 -1.98 5.38 2.02
C ALA A 203 -0.52 5.09 2.40
N LEU A 204 -0.16 3.82 2.59
CA LEU A 204 1.22 3.43 2.93
C LEU A 204 2.19 3.61 1.76
N ALA A 205 1.77 3.27 0.54
CA ALA A 205 2.54 3.51 -0.68
C ALA A 205 2.82 5.01 -0.92
N ILE A 206 1.86 5.88 -0.55
CA ILE A 206 1.95 7.34 -0.69
C ILE A 206 2.79 7.95 0.43
N HIS A 207 2.47 7.62 1.68
CA HIS A 207 2.97 8.35 2.85
C HIS A 207 4.19 7.72 3.51
N GLY A 208 4.49 6.45 3.21
CA GLY A 208 5.49 5.65 3.89
C GLY A 208 5.07 5.21 5.29
N TYR A 209 6.04 4.72 6.06
CA TYR A 209 5.84 4.04 7.34
C TYR A 209 6.18 4.87 8.57
N SER A 210 6.71 6.09 8.39
CA SER A 210 7.02 6.98 9.51
C SER A 210 5.76 7.70 9.99
N CYS A 211 5.53 7.71 11.30
CA CYS A 211 4.41 8.40 11.93
C CYS A 211 4.41 9.89 11.54
N LYS A 212 3.30 10.42 11.01
CA LYS A 212 3.26 11.84 10.63
C LYS A 212 3.32 12.80 11.81
N ALA A 213 2.93 12.37 13.02
CA ALA A 213 3.04 13.15 14.24
C ALA A 213 4.47 13.11 14.80
N CYS A 214 4.92 11.99 15.35
CA CYS A 214 6.19 11.87 16.08
C CYS A 214 7.41 11.46 15.23
N LYS A 215 7.23 11.23 13.92
CA LYS A 215 8.27 10.77 12.98
C LYS A 215 8.89 9.41 13.28
N LEU A 216 8.42 8.70 14.31
CA LEU A 216 8.87 7.35 14.62
C LEU A 216 8.57 6.40 13.46
N ASP A 217 9.62 5.74 12.96
CA ASP A 217 9.51 4.48 12.25
C ASP A 217 9.72 3.33 13.25
N MET A 218 8.79 2.38 13.27
CA MET A 218 8.84 1.26 14.21
C MET A 218 10.00 0.31 13.93
N SER A 219 10.39 0.14 12.66
CA SER A 219 11.54 -0.68 12.28
C SER A 219 12.85 -0.10 12.79
N GLU A 220 13.02 1.22 12.72
CA GLU A 220 14.22 1.89 13.21
C GLU A 220 14.40 1.73 14.73
N ARG A 221 13.30 1.61 15.48
CA ARG A 221 13.33 1.46 16.95
C ARG A 221 13.39 0.02 17.42
N TYR A 222 12.67 -0.90 16.76
CA TYR A 222 12.47 -2.28 17.24
C TYR A 222 13.02 -3.35 16.28
N GLY A 223 13.58 -2.95 15.15
CA GLY A 223 14.12 -3.84 14.12
C GLY A 223 13.05 -4.49 13.25
N ALA A 224 13.47 -5.50 12.48
CA ALA A 224 12.65 -6.21 11.50
C ALA A 224 11.27 -6.69 12.01
N PRO A 225 11.11 -7.21 13.25
CA PRO A 225 9.80 -7.65 13.73
C PRO A 225 8.72 -6.56 13.80
N ALA A 226 9.13 -5.28 13.86
CA ALA A 226 8.22 -4.14 13.90
C ALA A 226 8.17 -3.39 12.57
N ALA A 227 8.81 -3.91 11.52
CA ALA A 227 8.74 -3.31 10.21
C ALA A 227 7.28 -3.27 9.75
N GLY A 228 6.84 -2.08 9.33
CA GLY A 228 5.49 -1.86 8.81
C GLY A 228 4.41 -1.75 9.88
N LEU A 229 4.79 -1.80 11.16
CA LEU A 229 3.88 -1.57 12.27
C LEU A 229 3.49 -0.09 12.32
N ILE A 230 2.38 0.23 11.66
CA ILE A 230 1.81 1.57 11.58
C ILE A 230 0.29 1.47 11.36
N GLU A 231 -0.46 2.42 11.91
CA GLU A 231 -1.91 2.50 11.82
C GLU A 231 -2.29 3.62 10.84
N VAL A 232 -3.21 3.35 9.90
CA VAL A 232 -3.71 4.36 8.96
C VAL A 232 -4.95 5.00 9.57
N HIS A 233 -4.86 6.31 9.79
CA HIS A 233 -5.86 7.12 10.45
C HIS A 233 -6.60 8.01 9.45
N HIS A 234 -7.91 8.19 9.62
CA HIS A 234 -8.67 9.15 8.84
C HIS A 234 -8.47 10.56 9.40
N VAL A 235 -8.07 11.50 8.55
CA VAL A 235 -7.92 12.92 8.91
C VAL A 235 -9.27 13.54 9.30
N THR A 236 -10.31 13.21 8.54
CA THR A 236 -11.71 13.54 8.87
C THR A 236 -12.43 12.24 9.24
N PRO A 237 -13.06 12.15 10.44
CA PRO A 237 -13.78 10.95 10.84
C PRO A 237 -14.81 10.53 9.79
N VAL A 238 -14.88 9.23 9.51
CA VAL A 238 -15.78 8.66 8.50
C VAL A 238 -17.24 9.06 8.75
N SER A 239 -17.67 9.14 10.02
CA SER A 239 -19.03 9.56 10.39
C SER A 239 -19.37 11.01 9.99
N GLN A 240 -18.37 11.81 9.62
CA GLN A 240 -18.51 13.18 9.14
C GLN A 240 -18.41 13.26 7.61
N LEU A 241 -18.04 12.17 6.94
CA LEU A 241 -18.03 12.07 5.49
C LEU A 241 -19.45 11.73 5.00
N GLY A 242 -19.91 12.42 3.97
CA GLY A 242 -21.24 12.18 3.39
C GLY A 242 -21.34 10.80 2.73
N GLU A 243 -22.57 10.29 2.58
CA GLU A 243 -22.82 9.08 1.80
C GLU A 243 -22.24 9.19 0.39
N GLY A 244 -21.49 8.18 -0.05
CA GLY A 244 -20.84 8.14 -1.36
C GLY A 244 -19.57 8.99 -1.49
N TYR A 245 -19.02 9.52 -0.39
CA TYR A 245 -17.72 10.18 -0.41
C TYR A 245 -16.61 9.21 -0.83
N ILE A 246 -15.81 9.60 -1.83
CA ILE A 246 -14.67 8.82 -2.32
C ILE A 246 -13.43 9.29 -1.58
N ILE A 247 -12.86 8.40 -0.76
CA ILE A 247 -11.61 8.64 -0.02
C ILE A 247 -10.47 8.93 -0.99
N ASP A 248 -9.72 10.00 -0.73
CA ASP A 248 -8.40 10.25 -1.29
C ASP A 248 -7.32 9.80 -0.30
N PRO A 249 -6.62 8.67 -0.53
CA PRO A 249 -5.58 8.18 0.38
C PRO A 249 -4.43 9.17 0.63
N ARG A 250 -4.23 10.17 -0.24
CA ARG A 250 -3.23 11.23 -0.06
C ARG A 250 -3.69 12.28 0.94
N ALA A 251 -4.95 12.70 0.87
CA ALA A 251 -5.48 13.82 1.64
C ALA A 251 -6.20 13.38 2.92
N ASP A 252 -6.94 12.28 2.84
CA ASP A 252 -7.89 11.86 3.87
C ASP A 252 -7.29 10.84 4.84
N LEU A 253 -6.15 10.23 4.49
CA LEU A 253 -5.51 9.17 5.28
C LEU A 253 -4.09 9.55 5.69
N VAL A 254 -3.71 9.17 6.91
CA VAL A 254 -2.40 9.48 7.47
C VAL A 254 -1.83 8.34 8.33
N PRO A 255 -0.56 7.95 8.15
CA PRO A 255 0.08 6.96 9.02
C PRO A 255 0.43 7.55 10.40
N LEU A 256 -0.01 6.87 11.46
CA LEU A 256 0.31 7.15 12.85
C LEU A 256 0.85 5.89 13.54
N CYS A 257 1.81 6.05 14.46
CA CYS A 257 2.24 4.93 15.30
C CYS A 257 1.14 4.56 16.31
N PRO A 258 1.10 3.31 16.81
CA PRO A 258 0.11 2.85 17.78
C PRO A 258 -0.10 3.80 18.97
N ASN A 259 0.97 4.43 19.47
CA ASN A 259 0.88 5.41 20.55
C ASN A 259 0.18 6.70 20.11
N CYS A 260 0.62 7.31 19.00
CA CYS A 260 0.03 8.55 18.49
C CYS A 260 -1.42 8.35 18.05
N HIS A 261 -1.72 7.23 17.41
CA HIS A 261 -3.08 6.87 17.01
C HIS A 261 -3.99 6.67 18.23
N SER A 262 -3.52 5.93 19.24
CA SER A 262 -4.25 5.77 20.50
C SER A 262 -4.51 7.12 21.19
N VAL A 263 -3.54 8.05 21.17
CA VAL A 263 -3.72 9.40 21.73
C VAL A 263 -4.71 10.22 20.89
N ALA A 264 -4.67 10.12 19.56
CA ALA A 264 -5.61 10.81 18.67
C ALA A 264 -7.06 10.55 19.06
N HIS A 265 -7.38 9.29 19.34
CA HIS A 265 -8.71 8.84 19.72
C HIS A 265 -9.08 9.06 21.21
N ARG A 266 -8.30 9.82 21.98
CA ARG A 266 -8.65 10.16 23.38
C ARG A 266 -9.75 11.22 23.49
N GLN A 267 -10.18 11.82 22.38
CA GLN A 267 -11.33 12.71 22.30
C GLN A 267 -12.13 12.48 21.01
N THR A 268 -13.33 13.06 20.96
CA THR A 268 -14.20 13.05 19.78
C THR A 268 -14.66 14.48 19.47
N PRO A 269 -14.38 15.03 18.27
CA PRO A 269 -13.59 14.43 17.19
C PRO A 269 -12.11 14.19 17.58
N PRO A 270 -11.41 13.22 16.97
CA PRO A 270 -10.01 12.90 17.28
C PRO A 270 -9.09 14.11 17.19
N TYR A 271 -7.98 14.10 17.95
CA TYR A 271 -6.93 15.10 17.79
C TYR A 271 -6.30 15.01 16.40
N SER A 272 -6.02 16.17 15.81
CA SER A 272 -5.30 16.27 14.54
C SER A 272 -3.83 15.89 14.69
N VAL A 273 -3.16 15.66 13.56
CA VAL A 273 -1.71 15.44 13.53
C VAL A 273 -0.95 16.63 14.12
N ASP A 274 -1.45 17.84 13.93
CA ASP A 274 -0.82 19.06 14.44
C ASP A 274 -1.02 19.19 15.96
N ASP A 275 -2.21 18.88 16.47
CA ASP A 275 -2.45 18.79 17.93
C ASP A 275 -1.47 17.80 18.58
N LEU A 276 -1.28 16.62 17.99
CA LEU A 276 -0.32 15.62 18.48
C LEU A 276 1.11 16.14 18.46
N ARG A 277 1.51 16.89 17.43
CA ARG A 277 2.85 17.50 17.35
C ARG A 277 3.05 18.53 18.44
N GLU A 278 2.06 19.38 18.69
CA GLU A 278 2.10 20.39 19.75
C GLU A 278 2.24 19.75 21.14
N MET A 279 1.46 18.70 21.41
CA MET A 279 1.57 17.94 22.66
C MET A 279 2.99 17.37 22.84
N LEU A 280 3.57 16.77 21.80
CA LEU A 280 4.92 16.20 21.87
C LEU A 280 6.01 17.26 22.06
N ALA A 281 5.84 18.45 21.47
CA ALA A 281 6.77 19.56 21.63
C ALA A 281 6.72 20.13 23.06
N SER A 282 5.53 20.31 23.63
CA SER A 282 5.34 20.85 24.98
C SER A 282 5.99 20.04 26.11
N VAL A 283 6.23 18.74 25.87
CA VAL A 283 6.89 17.84 26.83
C VAL A 283 8.41 17.99 26.80
N HIS A 284 8.99 18.44 25.68
CA HIS A 284 10.45 18.58 25.51
C HIS A 284 11.01 19.92 26.02
N ASP A 285 10.17 20.93 26.23
CA ASP A 285 10.58 22.22 26.81
C ASP A 285 10.53 22.25 28.36
N SER A 286 10.19 21.13 28.99
CA SER A 286 10.03 21.02 30.45
C SER A 286 11.07 20.13 31.14
N VAL A 287 12.19 19.82 30.48
CA VAL A 287 13.30 19.01 31.03
C VAL A 287 14.62 19.74 30.96
#